data_AF-A0A257DCD8-F1
#
_entry.id   AF-A0A257DCD8-F1
#
_cell.length_a   1.000
_cell.length_b   1.000
_cell.length_c   1.000
_cell.angle_alpha   90.00
_cell.angle_beta   90.00
_cell.angle_gamma   90.00
#
_symmetry.space_group_name_H-M   'P 1'
#
loop_
_entity.id
_entity.type
_entity.pdbx_description
1 polymer ?
#
loop_
_entity_poly.entity_id
_entity_poly.type
_entity_poly.pdbx_seq_one_letter_code
_entity_poly.pdbx_strand_id
1 'polypeptide(L)' 'MKGFLSNRWSRIGVAFVVLGWGPLLLIILLAAIGLWPDPNPNPIGPGLLFAVTLWPALICLGVGAYKTWRNPS' A
#
# COMPACT_ATOMS: atom_id res chain seq x y z
N MET A 1 -0.11 -5.94 -17.60
CA MET A 1 0.52 -5.19 -16.49
C MET A 1 1.38 -4.00 -16.92
N LYS A 2 2.03 -4.00 -18.10
CA LYS A 2 2.92 -2.91 -18.55
C LYS A 2 2.24 -1.53 -18.65
N GLY A 3 0.97 -1.46 -19.08
CA GLY A 3 0.22 -0.20 -19.19
C GLY A 3 -0.10 0.46 -17.83
N PHE A 4 -0.47 -0.33 -16.81
CA PHE A 4 -0.86 0.22 -15.51
C PHE A 4 0.32 0.84 -14.76
N LEU A 5 1.49 0.18 -14.75
CA LEU A 5 2.70 0.69 -14.10
C LEU A 5 3.45 1.76 -14.93
N SER A 6 3.03 2.02 -16.16
CA SER A 6 3.55 3.13 -16.98
C SER A 6 3.09 4.50 -16.45
N ASN A 7 1.88 4.55 -15.88
CA ASN A 7 1.28 5.79 -15.39
C ASN A 7 1.89 6.24 -14.05
N ARG A 8 2.30 7.51 -13.96
CA ARG A 8 2.84 8.12 -12.72
C ARG A 8 1.87 7.98 -11.54
N TRP A 9 0.56 8.11 -11.77
CA TRP A 9 -0.46 7.97 -10.73
C TRP A 9 -0.48 6.56 -10.13
N SER A 10 -0.44 5.53 -10.97
CA SER A 10 -0.37 4.16 -10.51
C SER A 10 0.93 3.86 -9.77
N ARG A 11 2.08 4.37 -10.23
CA ARG A 11 3.37 4.18 -9.54
C ARG A 11 3.39 4.81 -8.16
N ILE A 12 2.87 6.04 -8.03
CA ILE A 12 2.75 6.74 -6.75
C ILE A 12 1.78 5.98 -5.83
N GLY A 13 0.64 5.53 -6.36
CA GLY A 13 -0.32 4.72 -5.62
C GLY A 13 0.30 3.41 -5.10
N VAL A 14 1.06 2.71 -5.94
CA VAL A 14 1.81 1.50 -5.54
C VAL A 14 2.85 1.83 -4.47
N ALA A 15 3.56 2.95 -4.58
CA ALA A 15 4.52 3.38 -3.57
C ALA A 15 3.85 3.62 -2.21
N PHE A 16 2.67 4.26 -2.18
CA PHE A 16 1.90 4.42 -0.94
C PHE A 16 1.43 3.09 -0.36
N VAL A 17 1.03 2.12 -1.17
CA VAL A 17 0.67 0.79 -0.68
C VAL A 17 1.88 0.09 -0.07
N VAL A 18 3.01 0.06 -0.78
CA VAL A 18 4.20 -0.66 -0.32
C VAL A 18 4.79 -0.01 0.93
N LEU A 19 4.96 1.31 0.94
CA LEU A 19 5.60 2.01 2.05
C LEU A 19 4.64 2.31 3.19
N GLY A 20 3.37 2.58 2.88
CA GLY A 20 2.36 2.97 3.86
C GLY A 20 1.66 1.77 4.51
N TRP A 21 1.34 0.74 3.73
CA TRP A 21 0.62 -0.43 4.23
C TRP A 21 1.55 -1.60 4.53
N GLY A 22 2.64 -1.72 3.77
CA GLY A 22 3.62 -2.81 3.91
C GLY A 22 4.13 -3.02 5.33
N PRO A 23 4.57 -1.98 6.07
CA PRO A 23 5.08 -2.15 7.44
C PRO A 23 4.03 -2.78 8.38
N LEU A 24 2.79 -2.29 8.35
CA LEU A 24 1.72 -2.81 9.20
C LEU A 24 1.37 -4.26 8.83
N LEU A 25 1.21 -4.56 7.54
CA LEU A 25 0.91 -5.91 7.08
C LEU A 25 2.03 -6.90 7.41
N LEU A 26 3.29 -6.46 7.28
CA LEU A 26 4.46 -7.26 7.63
C LEU A 26 4.47 -7.60 9.12
N ILE A 27 4.22 -6.63 9.99
CA ILE A 27 4.14 -6.85 11.44
C ILE A 27 3.03 -7.84 11.78
N ILE A 28 1.83 -7.64 11.23
CA ILE A 28 0.69 -8.54 11.46
C ILE A 28 1.02 -9.96 10.99
N LEU A 29 1.63 -10.10 9.81
CA LEU A 29 1.95 -11.41 9.25
C LEU A 29 3.03 -12.13 10.07
N LEU A 30 4.12 -11.43 10.41
CA LEU A 30 5.18 -12.00 11.24
C LEU A 30 4.68 -12.37 12.64
N ALA A 31 3.79 -11.56 13.22
CA ALA A 31 3.17 -11.84 14.50
C ALA A 31 2.25 -13.07 14.42
N ALA A 32 1.46 -13.18 13.36
CA ALA A 32 0.55 -14.31 13.14
C ALA A 32 1.28 -15.66 12.98
N ILE A 33 2.49 -15.65 12.43
CA ILE A 33 3.32 -16.86 12.26
C ILE A 33 4.36 -17.06 13.39
N GLY A 34 4.31 -16.24 14.44
CA GLY A 34 5.21 -16.33 15.60
C GLY A 34 6.68 -15.97 15.32
N LEU A 35 6.97 -15.33 14.18
CA LEU A 35 8.30 -14.82 13.83
C LEU A 35 8.53 -13.38 14.31
N TRP A 36 7.50 -12.75 14.89
CA TRP A 36 7.66 -11.44 15.50
C TRP A 36 8.27 -11.57 16.90
N PRO A 37 9.32 -10.80 17.22
CA PRO A 37 10.04 -10.95 18.48
C PRO A 37 9.23 -10.51 19.71
N ASP A 38 8.25 -9.62 19.53
CA ASP A 38 7.41 -9.11 20.61
C ASP A 38 6.15 -9.99 20.78
N PRO A 39 5.93 -10.59 21.96
CA PRO A 39 4.73 -11.40 22.23
C PRO A 39 3.42 -10.59 22.21
N ASN A 40 3.46 -9.26 22.37
CA ASN A 40 2.27 -8.41 22.26
C ASN A 40 2.54 -7.16 21.40
N PRO A 41 2.57 -7.32 20.06
CA PRO A 41 2.89 -6.22 19.16
C PRO A 41 1.86 -5.09 19.29
N ASN A 42 2.35 -3.85 19.50
CA ASN A 42 1.51 -2.64 19.48
C ASN A 42 1.93 -1.67 18.36
N PRO A 43 1.55 -1.93 17.10
CA PRO A 43 2.02 -1.18 15.93
C PRO A 43 1.24 0.12 15.70
N ILE A 44 1.17 1.02 16.69
CA ILE A 44 0.48 2.32 16.56
C ILE A 44 1.08 3.17 15.44
N GLY A 45 2.41 3.27 15.35
CA GLY A 45 3.08 4.03 14.29
C GLY A 45 2.76 3.52 12.88
N PRO A 46 2.99 2.23 12.60
CA PRO A 46 2.57 1.60 11.34
C PRO A 46 1.06 1.70 11.09
N GLY A 47 0.22 1.63 12.14
CA GLY A 47 -1.22 1.84 12.08
C GLY A 47 -1.62 3.23 11.61
N LEU A 48 -1.00 4.26 12.16
CA LEU A 48 -1.21 5.64 11.75
C LEU A 48 -0.71 5.89 10.33
N LEU A 49 0.46 5.34 9.98
CA LEU A 49 0.99 5.42 8.62
C LEU A 49 0.03 4.79 7.61
N PHE A 50 -0.50 3.60 7.92
CA PHE A 50 -1.53 2.94 7.10
C PHE A 50 -2.77 3.84 6.94
N ALA A 51 -3.32 4.36 8.04
CA ALA A 51 -4.53 5.18 8.01
C ALA A 51 -4.36 6.46 7.17
N VAL A 52 -3.23 7.15 7.32
CA VAL A 52 -2.93 8.39 6.56
C VAL A 52 -2.67 8.10 5.08
N THR A 53 -2.05 6.96 4.76
CA THR A 53 -1.71 6.59 3.38
C THR A 53 -2.84 5.83 2.65
N LEU A 54 -3.86 5.34 3.36
CA LEU A 54 -5.00 4.61 2.81
C LEU A 54 -5.70 5.39 1.69
N TRP A 55 -6.18 6.58 2.00
CA TRP A 55 -6.96 7.40 1.05
C TRP A 55 -6.11 7.89 -0.13
N PRO A 56 -4.90 8.46 0.08
CA PRO A 56 -4.03 8.84 -1.02
C PRO A 56 -3.67 7.66 -1.95
N ALA A 57 -3.42 6.48 -1.40
CA ALA A 57 -3.14 5.26 -2.18
C ALA A 57 -4.33 4.88 -3.07
N LEU A 58 -5.54 4.81 -2.49
CA LEU A 58 -6.75 4.46 -3.22
C LEU A 58 -7.08 5.47 -4.32
N ILE A 59 -6.94 6.76 -4.04
CA ILE A 59 -7.16 7.82 -5.04
C ILE A 59 -6.15 7.70 -6.18
N CYS A 60 -4.86 7.57 -5.88
CA CYS A 60 -3.81 7.47 -6.90
C CYS A 60 -3.97 6.21 -7.78
N LEU A 61 -4.28 5.06 -7.16
CA LEU A 61 -4.52 3.82 -7.89
C LEU A 61 -5.82 3.87 -8.69
N GLY A 62 -6.89 4.44 -8.14
CA GLY A 62 -8.17 4.62 -8.84
C GLY A 62 -8.04 5.53 -10.07
N VAL A 63 -7.39 6.69 -9.93
CA VAL A 63 -7.11 7.60 -11.05
C VAL A 63 -6.18 6.94 -12.07
N GLY A 64 -5.16 6.23 -11.60
CA GLY A 64 -4.24 5.46 -12.44
C GLY A 64 -4.96 4.39 -13.26
N ALA A 65 -5.85 3.63 -12.63
CA ALA A 65 -6.66 2.59 -13.25
C ALA A 65 -7.64 3.17 -14.26
N TYR A 66 -8.37 4.23 -13.88
CA TYR A 66 -9.32 4.90 -14.76
C TYR A 66 -8.64 5.45 -16.02
N LYS A 67 -7.48 6.11 -15.88
CA LYS A 67 -6.69 6.59 -17.04
C LYS A 67 -6.21 5.46 -17.94
N THR A 68 -5.75 4.35 -17.34
CA THR A 68 -5.29 3.17 -18.10
C THR A 68 -6.44 2.50 -18.84
N TRP A 69 -7.63 2.45 -18.23
CA TRP A 69 -8.83 1.88 -18.83
C TRP A 69 -9.35 2.75 -19.99
N ARG A 70 -9.29 4.08 -19.85
CA ARG A 70 -9.74 4.99 -20.90
C ARG A 70 -8.79 5.05 -22.10
N ASN A 71 -7.48 4.93 -21.86
CA ASN A 71 -6.44 4.95 -22.90
C ASN A 71 -5.52 3.73 -22.75
N PRO A 72 -5.97 2.52 -23.12
CA PRO A 72 -5.11 1.35 -23.17
C PRO A 72 -4.05 1.59 -24.25
N SER A 73 -2.83 1.88 -23.82
CA SER A 73 -1.67 2.13 -24.69
C SER A 73 -1.21 0.84 -25.35
#